data_AF-A0A0M8N905-F1
#
_entry.id   AF-A0A0M8N905-F1
#
_cell.length_a   1.000
_cell.length_b   1.000
_cell.length_c   1.000
_cell.angle_alpha   90.00
_cell.angle_beta   90.00
_cell.angle_gamma   90.00
#
_symmetry.space_group_name_H-M   'P 1'
#
loop_
_entity.id
_entity.type
_entity.pdbx_description
1 polymer ?
#
loop_
_entity_poly.entity_id
_entity_poly.type
_entity_poly.pdbx_seq_one_letter_code
_entity_poly.pdbx_strand_id
1 'polypeptide(L)'
;MDFWSRLLSPLSSGSSRQDQAKDPAKRLHRFEKEYANLLSTWRKSSNLSQDNDAAETLEIRLQELTNILSDESRRPLPHPCIQYASLKQIYVPIGKIATTSYNEWIIKEAVLFFATLIESEEEAFVENSTFSASLTNLLVRITGVNSARLGLDTESRVVELAFNITTKIRLEPTILPAWFKTQTPSSQPRHGRASSIVSIHEKFAGRTKRADFPLFYILMDYIHHEGKVGDFARTGLLYIIEAASHSEALEQWIVESDLSTLMATGLGALYSQLSRKLVIDHLPHDLPPILALSDYQHPSSNYEVISSCSPEFQSHLETFLSHLLFWQDVLNHCRSVEVKTTLLEHFQVIFLQQLL
;
A
#
# COMPACT_ATOMS: atom_id res chain seq x y z
N MET A 1 -1.16 -22.38 -69.04
CA MET A 1 -0.68 -21.14 -68.40
C MET A 1 -0.91 -21.23 -66.88
N ASP A 2 -0.68 -22.40 -66.28
CA ASP A 2 -1.33 -22.75 -64.98
C ASP A 2 -0.35 -23.18 -63.89
N PHE A 3 0.95 -23.08 -64.18
CA PHE A 3 2.01 -23.34 -63.19
C PHE A 3 2.31 -22.09 -62.35
N TRP A 4 2.33 -20.92 -63.00
CA TRP A 4 2.64 -19.64 -62.36
C TRP A 4 1.50 -19.09 -61.49
N SER A 5 0.25 -19.45 -61.77
CA SER A 5 -0.91 -19.03 -60.96
C SER A 5 -1.04 -19.78 -59.62
N ARG A 6 -0.38 -20.94 -59.47
CA ARG A 6 -0.34 -21.70 -58.22
C ARG A 6 0.77 -21.28 -57.25
N LEU A 7 1.79 -20.57 -57.76
CA LEU A 7 2.91 -20.05 -56.95
C LEU A 7 2.59 -18.69 -56.30
N LEU A 8 1.53 -18.02 -56.74
CA LEU A 8 1.11 -16.69 -56.27
C LEU A 8 -0.19 -16.70 -55.44
N SER A 9 -0.77 -17.89 -55.16
CA SER A 9 -1.80 -17.99 -54.14
C SER A 9 -1.12 -18.01 -52.77
N PRO A 10 -1.32 -17.01 -51.88
CA PRO A 10 -0.92 -17.16 -50.51
C PRO A 10 -1.80 -18.27 -49.94
N LEU A 11 -1.21 -19.46 -49.77
CA LEU A 11 -1.74 -20.48 -48.88
C LEU A 11 -2.09 -19.74 -47.59
N SER A 12 -3.37 -19.77 -47.23
CA SER A 12 -3.88 -19.27 -45.97
C SER A 12 -3.19 -20.03 -44.84
N SER A 13 -1.99 -19.59 -44.46
CA SER A 13 -1.39 -19.92 -43.19
C SER A 13 -2.27 -19.22 -42.17
N GLY A 14 -3.15 -20.00 -41.53
CA GLY A 14 -3.81 -19.56 -40.31
C GLY A 14 -2.71 -19.03 -39.40
N SER A 15 -2.67 -17.71 -39.23
CA SER A 15 -1.66 -17.03 -38.42
C SER A 15 -1.59 -17.72 -37.08
N SER A 16 -0.43 -18.29 -36.77
CA SER A 16 -0.21 -18.98 -35.50
C SER A 16 -0.54 -18.01 -34.37
N ARG A 17 -1.04 -18.50 -33.22
CA ARG A 17 -1.32 -17.66 -32.04
C ARG A 17 -0.12 -16.76 -31.66
N GLN A 18 1.11 -17.18 -31.97
CA GLN A 18 2.33 -16.40 -31.76
C GLN A 18 2.49 -15.23 -32.74
N ASP A 19 2.05 -15.35 -34.00
CA ASP A 19 2.12 -14.26 -34.98
C ASP A 19 1.02 -13.21 -34.75
N GLN A 20 -0.15 -13.64 -34.28
CA GLN A 20 -1.22 -12.72 -33.87
C GLN A 20 -0.83 -11.89 -32.65
N ALA A 21 -0.07 -12.48 -31.73
CA ALA A 21 0.46 -11.78 -30.57
C ALA A 21 1.53 -10.75 -30.93
N LYS A 22 2.16 -10.80 -32.12
CA LYS A 22 3.21 -9.83 -32.50
C LYS A 22 2.65 -8.56 -33.12
N ASP A 23 1.48 -8.61 -33.75
CA ASP A 23 0.87 -7.46 -34.42
C ASP A 23 0.24 -6.49 -33.39
N PRO A 24 0.73 -5.23 -33.27
CA PRO A 24 0.20 -4.26 -32.31
C PRO A 24 -1.30 -3.98 -32.49
N ALA A 25 -1.81 -3.95 -33.72
CA ALA A 25 -3.22 -3.65 -33.98
C ALA A 25 -4.14 -4.78 -33.54
N LYS A 26 -3.72 -6.04 -33.76
CA LYS A 26 -4.48 -7.22 -33.31
C LYS A 26 -4.47 -7.36 -31.80
N ARG A 27 -3.35 -7.03 -31.13
CA ARG A 27 -3.28 -6.99 -29.67
C ARG A 27 -4.25 -5.97 -29.10
N LEU A 28 -4.24 -4.74 -29.62
CA LEU A 28 -5.19 -3.71 -29.21
C LEU A 28 -6.64 -4.18 -29.41
N HIS A 29 -6.97 -4.75 -30.56
CA HIS A 29 -8.33 -5.24 -30.81
C HIS A 29 -8.75 -6.35 -29.84
N ARG A 30 -7.84 -7.27 -29.48
CA ARG A 30 -8.10 -8.28 -28.44
C ARG A 30 -8.34 -7.62 -27.08
N PHE A 31 -7.51 -6.65 -26.72
CA PHE A 31 -7.63 -5.92 -25.46
C PHE A 31 -8.97 -5.18 -25.34
N GLU A 32 -9.36 -4.46 -26.39
CA GLU A 32 -10.66 -3.78 -26.48
C GLU A 32 -11.83 -4.74 -26.34
N LYS A 33 -11.74 -5.91 -26.99
CA LYS A 33 -12.78 -6.95 -26.91
C LYS A 33 -12.92 -7.48 -25.49
N GLU A 34 -11.82 -7.80 -24.80
CA GLU A 34 -11.88 -8.28 -23.42
C GLU A 34 -12.41 -7.23 -22.46
N TYR A 35 -12.00 -5.97 -22.64
CA TYR A 35 -12.52 -4.87 -21.83
C TYR A 35 -14.02 -4.62 -22.05
N ALA A 36 -14.49 -4.67 -23.30
CA ALA A 36 -15.91 -4.55 -23.62
C ALA A 36 -16.74 -5.70 -23.01
N ASN A 37 -16.22 -6.93 -23.06
CA ASN A 37 -16.85 -8.10 -22.45
C ASN A 37 -16.96 -7.93 -20.94
N LEU A 38 -15.87 -7.53 -20.28
CA LEU A 38 -15.82 -7.25 -18.84
C LEU A 38 -16.89 -6.23 -18.43
N LEU A 39 -16.99 -5.10 -19.14
CA LEU A 39 -18.02 -4.09 -18.87
C LEU A 39 -19.44 -4.63 -19.10
N SER A 40 -19.63 -5.48 -20.10
CA SER A 40 -20.93 -6.07 -20.38
C SER A 40 -21.38 -7.03 -19.28
N THR A 41 -20.46 -7.83 -18.73
CA THR A 41 -20.72 -8.73 -17.61
C THR A 41 -21.05 -7.92 -16.36
N TRP A 42 -20.22 -6.92 -16.03
CA TRP A 42 -20.45 -6.06 -14.87
C TRP A 42 -21.80 -5.33 -14.91
N ARG A 43 -22.22 -4.82 -16.08
CA ARG A 43 -23.51 -4.13 -16.23
C ARG A 43 -24.73 -5.06 -16.13
N LYS A 44 -24.56 -6.35 -16.43
CA LYS A 44 -25.64 -7.34 -16.36
C LYS A 44 -25.84 -7.86 -14.94
N SER A 45 -24.78 -7.94 -14.15
CA SER A 45 -24.84 -8.42 -12.78
C SER A 45 -25.36 -7.32 -11.84
N SER A 46 -26.45 -7.60 -11.14
CA SER A 46 -27.04 -6.68 -10.16
C SER A 46 -26.31 -6.70 -8.82
N ASN A 47 -25.78 -7.85 -8.40
CA ASN A 47 -24.97 -8.02 -7.19
C ASN A 47 -23.85 -9.05 -7.39
N LEU A 48 -22.61 -8.57 -7.58
CA LEU A 48 -21.44 -9.42 -7.79
C LEU A 48 -21.08 -10.32 -6.58
N SER A 49 -21.51 -9.95 -5.38
CA SER A 49 -21.27 -10.75 -4.17
C SER A 49 -22.15 -12.00 -4.08
N GLN A 50 -23.22 -12.09 -4.88
CA GLN A 50 -24.15 -13.22 -4.90
C GLN A 50 -24.04 -14.04 -6.20
N ASP A 51 -23.55 -13.43 -7.27
CA ASP A 51 -23.42 -14.03 -8.59
C ASP A 51 -21.99 -14.57 -8.81
N ASN A 52 -21.74 -15.79 -8.33
CA ASN A 52 -20.42 -16.41 -8.39
C ASN A 52 -19.93 -16.63 -9.84
N ASP A 53 -20.82 -17.00 -10.76
CA ASP A 53 -20.46 -17.26 -12.16
C ASP A 53 -20.01 -15.95 -12.86
N ALA A 54 -20.72 -14.85 -12.60
CA ALA A 54 -20.29 -13.55 -13.09
C ALA A 54 -19.00 -13.06 -12.43
N ALA A 55 -18.81 -13.34 -11.13
CA ALA A 55 -17.59 -12.98 -10.43
C ALA A 55 -16.36 -13.71 -10.99
N GLU A 56 -16.45 -15.04 -11.21
CA GLU A 56 -15.39 -15.83 -11.84
C GLU A 56 -15.11 -15.35 -13.27
N THR A 57 -16.17 -15.05 -14.04
CA THR A 57 -16.01 -14.50 -15.39
C THR A 57 -15.28 -13.15 -15.37
N LEU A 58 -15.60 -12.27 -14.40
CA LEU A 58 -14.92 -10.97 -14.26
C LEU A 58 -13.46 -11.13 -13.86
N GLU A 59 -13.17 -12.03 -12.92
CA GLU A 59 -11.81 -12.36 -12.51
C GLU A 59 -10.95 -12.81 -13.71
N ILE A 60 -11.42 -13.80 -14.47
CA ILE A 60 -10.71 -14.32 -15.66
C ILE A 60 -10.44 -13.20 -16.67
N ARG A 61 -11.42 -12.32 -16.91
CA ARG A 61 -11.27 -11.22 -17.88
C ARG A 61 -10.32 -10.15 -17.37
N LEU A 62 -10.32 -9.83 -16.08
CA LEU A 62 -9.35 -8.93 -15.47
C LEU A 62 -7.94 -9.50 -15.59
N GLN A 63 -7.76 -10.78 -15.28
CA GLN A 63 -6.48 -11.46 -15.42
C GLN A 63 -5.96 -11.44 -16.86
N GLU A 64 -6.84 -11.68 -17.84
CA GLU A 64 -6.48 -11.58 -19.27
C GLU A 64 -6.03 -10.17 -19.67
N LEU A 65 -6.72 -9.11 -19.19
CA LEU A 65 -6.31 -7.73 -19.43
C LEU A 65 -4.95 -7.43 -18.83
N THR A 66 -4.71 -7.83 -17.58
CA THR A 66 -3.44 -7.65 -16.87
C THR A 66 -2.30 -8.37 -17.59
N ASN A 67 -2.52 -9.61 -18.03
CA ASN A 67 -1.54 -10.37 -18.80
C ASN A 67 -1.18 -9.69 -20.13
N ILE A 68 -2.17 -9.14 -20.85
CA ILE A 68 -1.92 -8.41 -22.10
C ILE A 68 -1.06 -7.17 -21.84
N LEU A 69 -1.32 -6.41 -20.77
CA LEU A 69 -0.54 -5.23 -20.41
C LEU A 69 0.88 -5.58 -19.96
N SER A 70 1.05 -6.61 -19.13
CA SER A 70 2.36 -7.07 -18.68
C SER A 70 3.21 -7.65 -19.83
N ASP A 71 2.57 -8.34 -20.78
CA ASP A 71 3.24 -8.80 -21.99
C ASP A 71 3.61 -7.65 -22.93
N GLU A 72 2.85 -6.55 -22.92
CA GLU A 72 3.12 -5.37 -23.72
C GLU A 72 4.27 -4.53 -23.15
N SER A 73 4.32 -4.31 -21.83
CA SER A 73 5.38 -3.52 -21.20
C SER A 73 6.79 -4.11 -21.43
N ARG A 74 6.88 -5.43 -21.64
CA ARG A 74 8.14 -6.13 -21.95
C ARG A 74 8.55 -6.10 -23.42
N ARG A 75 7.71 -5.58 -24.31
CA ARG A 75 7.96 -5.56 -25.76
C ARG A 75 8.59 -4.24 -26.20
N PRO A 76 9.22 -4.18 -27.39
CA PRO A 76 9.58 -2.90 -27.98
C PRO A 76 8.33 -2.09 -28.33
N LEU A 77 8.48 -0.77 -28.34
CA LEU A 77 7.45 0.18 -28.77
C LEU A 77 6.95 -0.16 -30.20
N PRO A 78 5.68 0.14 -30.53
CA PRO A 78 4.69 0.87 -29.73
C PRO A 78 3.87 -0.01 -28.77
N HIS A 79 3.37 0.58 -27.68
CA HIS A 79 2.51 -0.06 -26.67
C HIS A 79 1.05 0.44 -26.74
N PRO A 80 0.28 0.07 -27.78
CA PRO A 80 -1.07 0.59 -27.98
C PRO A 80 -2.08 0.25 -26.88
N CYS A 81 -1.97 -0.87 -26.16
CA CYS A 81 -2.95 -1.22 -25.12
C CYS A 81 -2.73 -0.39 -23.84
N ILE A 82 -1.48 -0.07 -23.49
CA ILE A 82 -1.14 0.87 -22.41
C ILE A 82 -1.65 2.28 -22.75
N GLN A 83 -1.40 2.76 -23.98
CA GLN A 83 -1.94 4.05 -24.47
C GLN A 83 -3.47 4.07 -24.42
N TYR A 84 -4.12 2.97 -24.86
CA TYR A 84 -5.57 2.84 -24.77
C TYR A 84 -6.06 2.89 -23.33
N ALA A 85 -5.37 2.23 -22.40
CA ALA A 85 -5.72 2.21 -20.98
C ALA A 85 -5.70 3.62 -20.36
N SER A 86 -4.70 4.42 -20.72
CA SER A 86 -4.59 5.84 -20.37
C SER A 86 -5.74 6.66 -20.97
N LEU A 87 -5.89 6.62 -22.31
CA LEU A 87 -6.88 7.43 -23.05
C LEU A 87 -8.33 7.13 -22.66
N LYS A 88 -8.67 5.87 -22.39
CA LYS A 88 -10.03 5.45 -21.99
C LYS A 88 -10.23 5.39 -20.48
N GLN A 89 -9.18 5.65 -19.71
CA GLN A 89 -9.20 5.61 -18.24
C GLN A 89 -9.82 4.31 -17.69
N ILE A 90 -9.44 3.16 -18.28
CA ILE A 90 -10.07 1.86 -17.99
C ILE A 90 -9.90 1.44 -16.52
N TYR A 91 -8.88 1.97 -15.86
CA TYR A 91 -8.62 1.80 -14.42
C TYR A 91 -9.78 2.32 -13.55
N VAL A 92 -10.58 3.29 -14.00
CA VAL A 92 -11.72 3.81 -13.23
C VAL A 92 -12.84 2.77 -13.08
N PRO A 93 -13.37 2.16 -14.17
CA PRO A 93 -14.30 1.06 -14.05
C PRO A 93 -13.74 -0.17 -13.32
N ILE A 94 -12.46 -0.52 -13.55
CA ILE A 94 -11.83 -1.66 -12.89
C ILE A 94 -11.76 -1.46 -11.37
N GLY A 95 -11.33 -0.27 -10.92
CA GLY A 95 -11.34 0.10 -9.50
C GLY A 95 -12.76 0.02 -8.91
N LYS A 96 -13.77 0.52 -9.62
CA LYS A 96 -15.18 0.42 -9.19
C LYS A 96 -15.64 -1.03 -9.04
N ILE A 97 -15.36 -1.88 -10.04
CA ILE A 97 -15.72 -3.30 -10.00
C ILE A 97 -15.13 -3.96 -8.74
N ALA A 98 -13.84 -3.77 -8.48
CA ALA A 98 -13.18 -4.32 -7.29
C ALA A 98 -13.76 -3.79 -5.98
N THR A 99 -14.07 -2.49 -5.88
CA THR A 99 -14.68 -1.93 -4.65
C THR A 99 -16.13 -2.40 -4.42
N THR A 100 -16.86 -2.75 -5.48
CA THR A 100 -18.28 -3.17 -5.39
C THR A 100 -18.46 -4.68 -5.31
N SER A 101 -17.45 -5.47 -5.70
CA SER A 101 -17.57 -6.93 -5.74
C SER A 101 -17.48 -7.60 -4.38
N TYR A 102 -16.74 -7.00 -3.43
CA TYR A 102 -16.39 -7.62 -2.14
C TYR A 102 -15.80 -9.04 -2.29
N ASN A 103 -15.19 -9.34 -3.45
CA ASN A 103 -14.59 -10.63 -3.77
C ASN A 103 -13.07 -10.49 -3.82
N GLU A 104 -12.37 -11.29 -3.01
CA GLU A 104 -10.92 -11.25 -2.88
C GLU A 104 -10.18 -11.44 -4.20
N TRP A 105 -10.62 -12.38 -5.04
CA TRP A 105 -9.95 -12.71 -6.30
C TRP A 105 -10.03 -11.56 -7.31
N ILE A 106 -11.20 -10.92 -7.41
CA ILE A 106 -11.39 -9.71 -8.23
C ILE A 106 -10.51 -8.57 -7.70
N ILE A 107 -10.43 -8.40 -6.37
CA ILE A 107 -9.59 -7.37 -5.74
C ILE A 107 -8.11 -7.64 -6.05
N LYS A 108 -7.65 -8.88 -5.91
CA LYS A 108 -6.28 -9.29 -6.19
C LYS A 108 -5.89 -8.99 -7.63
N GLU A 109 -6.72 -9.37 -8.60
CA GLU A 109 -6.47 -9.09 -10.01
C GLU A 109 -6.53 -7.59 -10.33
N ALA A 110 -7.40 -6.83 -9.68
CA ALA A 110 -7.42 -5.37 -9.82
C ALA A 110 -6.15 -4.72 -9.24
N VAL A 111 -5.66 -5.17 -8.08
CA VAL A 111 -4.39 -4.70 -7.49
C VAL A 111 -3.22 -5.00 -8.44
N LEU A 112 -3.18 -6.20 -9.04
CA LEU A 112 -2.16 -6.56 -10.02
C LEU A 112 -2.25 -5.71 -11.29
N PHE A 113 -3.47 -5.42 -11.75
CA PHE A 113 -3.72 -4.52 -12.88
C PHE A 113 -3.15 -3.11 -12.61
N PHE A 114 -3.42 -2.54 -11.42
CA PHE A 114 -2.87 -1.25 -11.02
C PHE A 114 -1.35 -1.28 -10.86
N ALA A 115 -0.79 -2.34 -10.29
CA ALA A 115 0.66 -2.53 -10.20
C ALA A 115 1.33 -2.53 -11.59
N THR A 116 0.75 -3.26 -12.54
CA THR A 116 1.24 -3.31 -13.93
C THR A 116 1.25 -1.92 -14.60
N LEU A 117 0.24 -1.09 -14.33
CA LEU A 117 0.20 0.28 -14.85
C LEU A 117 1.21 1.22 -14.16
N ILE A 118 1.49 1.03 -12.86
CA ILE A 118 2.49 1.82 -12.12
C ILE A 118 3.92 1.46 -12.53
N GLU A 119 4.16 0.19 -12.85
CA GLU A 119 5.44 -0.31 -13.35
C GLU A 119 5.71 0.12 -14.80
N SER A 120 4.67 0.43 -15.57
CA SER A 120 4.85 1.02 -16.90
C SER A 120 5.50 2.40 -16.80
N GLU A 121 6.55 2.62 -17.59
CA GLU A 121 7.20 3.93 -17.72
C GLU A 121 6.45 4.88 -18.67
N GLU A 122 5.37 4.42 -19.30
CA GLU A 122 4.60 5.20 -20.26
C GLU A 122 3.40 5.91 -19.62
N GLU A 123 2.88 6.92 -20.32
CA GLU A 123 1.63 7.63 -20.01
C GLU A 123 1.56 8.34 -18.64
N ALA A 124 2.64 8.31 -17.85
CA ALA A 124 2.75 8.98 -16.55
C ALA A 124 1.53 8.73 -15.64
N PHE A 125 1.09 7.47 -15.52
CA PHE A 125 -0.12 7.11 -14.76
C PHE A 125 -0.13 7.65 -13.34
N VAL A 126 1.03 7.63 -12.66
CA VAL A 126 1.16 8.07 -11.26
C VAL A 126 0.94 9.58 -11.09
N GLU A 127 1.22 10.38 -12.12
CA GLU A 127 0.96 11.82 -12.15
C GLU A 127 -0.52 12.15 -12.43
N ASN A 128 -1.23 11.23 -13.07
CA ASN A 128 -2.61 11.45 -13.49
C ASN A 128 -3.56 11.47 -12.27
N SER A 129 -4.16 12.63 -12.01
CA SER A 129 -5.08 12.83 -10.88
C SER A 129 -6.33 11.92 -10.89
N THR A 130 -6.76 11.44 -12.08
CA THR A 130 -7.89 10.50 -12.18
C THR A 130 -7.44 9.09 -11.80
N PHE A 131 -6.24 8.70 -12.22
CA PHE A 131 -5.63 7.43 -11.85
C PHE A 131 -5.38 7.36 -10.35
N SER A 132 -4.72 8.38 -9.78
CA SER A 132 -4.43 8.45 -8.35
C SER A 132 -5.70 8.43 -7.50
N ALA A 133 -6.75 9.16 -7.91
CA ALA A 133 -8.04 9.14 -7.21
C ALA A 133 -8.72 7.77 -7.27
N SER A 134 -8.65 7.08 -8.41
CA SER A 134 -9.21 5.73 -8.57
C SER A 134 -8.48 4.71 -7.70
N LEU A 135 -7.14 4.72 -7.72
CA LEU A 135 -6.34 3.79 -6.93
C LEU A 135 -6.45 4.10 -5.43
N THR A 136 -6.41 5.36 -5.02
CA THR A 136 -6.58 5.75 -3.61
C THR A 136 -7.95 5.29 -3.08
N ASN A 137 -9.03 5.44 -3.86
CA ASN A 137 -10.35 4.95 -3.46
C ASN A 137 -10.37 3.42 -3.31
N LEU A 138 -9.77 2.69 -4.27
CA LEU A 138 -9.62 1.25 -4.16
C LEU A 138 -8.89 0.87 -2.87
N LEU A 139 -7.70 1.42 -2.64
CA LEU A 139 -6.85 1.10 -1.49
C LEU A 139 -7.58 1.39 -0.16
N VAL A 140 -8.17 2.58 0.00
CA VAL A 140 -8.93 2.95 1.22
C VAL A 140 -10.13 2.05 1.45
N ARG A 141 -10.80 1.57 0.38
CA ARG A 141 -11.94 0.68 0.50
C ARG A 141 -11.56 -0.74 0.90
N ILE A 142 -10.45 -1.25 0.38
CA ILE A 142 -10.02 -2.63 0.66
C ILE A 142 -9.25 -2.78 1.97
N THR A 143 -8.61 -1.70 2.47
CA THR A 143 -7.95 -1.69 3.79
C THR A 143 -8.86 -1.15 4.91
N GLY A 144 -10.04 -0.62 4.59
CA GLY A 144 -10.97 -0.08 5.57
C GLY A 144 -11.70 -1.15 6.39
N VAL A 145 -12.26 -0.75 7.54
CA VAL A 145 -12.91 -1.63 8.54
C VAL A 145 -14.06 -2.51 8.00
N ASN A 146 -14.69 -2.10 6.89
CA ASN A 146 -15.81 -2.81 6.26
C ASN A 146 -15.42 -3.52 4.95
N SER A 147 -14.14 -3.85 4.77
CA SER A 147 -13.65 -4.53 3.58
C SER A 147 -13.91 -6.04 3.62
N ALA A 148 -13.85 -6.67 2.45
CA ALA A 148 -13.73 -8.12 2.37
C ALA A 148 -12.43 -8.54 3.07
N ARG A 149 -12.44 -9.64 3.84
CA ARG A 149 -11.22 -10.17 4.45
C ARG A 149 -10.25 -10.54 3.33
N LEU A 150 -9.14 -9.82 3.26
CA LEU A 150 -8.06 -10.09 2.31
C LEU A 150 -7.17 -11.19 2.89
N GLY A 151 -6.71 -12.12 2.05
CA GLY A 151 -5.64 -13.03 2.41
C GLY A 151 -4.31 -12.30 2.52
N LEU A 152 -3.37 -12.88 3.28
CA LEU A 152 -2.06 -12.30 3.56
C LEU A 152 -1.25 -11.97 2.29
N ASP A 153 -1.36 -12.77 1.22
CA ASP A 153 -0.71 -12.48 -0.08
C ASP A 153 -1.27 -11.21 -0.72
N THR A 154 -2.60 -11.04 -0.67
CA THR A 154 -3.29 -9.88 -1.22
C THR A 154 -2.95 -8.62 -0.43
N GLU A 155 -2.93 -8.69 0.91
CA GLU A 155 -2.50 -7.58 1.77
C GLU A 155 -1.05 -7.18 1.49
N SER A 156 -0.14 -8.14 1.35
CA SER A 156 1.26 -7.87 1.02
C SER A 156 1.38 -7.09 -0.30
N ARG A 157 0.60 -7.45 -1.32
CA ARG A 157 0.58 -6.76 -2.62
C ARG A 157 0.02 -5.34 -2.52
N VAL A 158 -1.00 -5.14 -1.67
CA VAL A 158 -1.59 -3.81 -1.42
C VAL A 158 -0.56 -2.88 -0.80
N VAL A 159 0.20 -3.35 0.19
CA VAL A 159 1.25 -2.57 0.85
C VAL A 159 2.43 -2.33 -0.07
N GLU A 160 2.84 -3.34 -0.85
CA GLU A 160 3.87 -3.19 -1.89
C GLU A 160 3.47 -2.14 -2.94
N LEU A 161 2.20 -2.14 -3.37
CA LEU A 161 1.69 -1.15 -4.30
C LEU A 161 1.75 0.28 -3.73
N ALA A 162 1.34 0.45 -2.47
CA ALA A 162 1.45 1.72 -1.75
C ALA A 162 2.92 2.17 -1.65
N PHE A 163 3.83 1.25 -1.31
CA PHE A 163 5.27 1.49 -1.28
C PHE A 163 5.83 1.92 -2.64
N ASN A 164 5.44 1.27 -3.73
CA ASN A 164 5.87 1.63 -5.08
C ASN A 164 5.46 3.07 -5.44
N ILE A 165 4.26 3.50 -5.04
CA ILE A 165 3.84 4.91 -5.20
C ILE A 165 4.72 5.84 -4.37
N THR A 166 5.00 5.53 -3.10
CA THR A 166 5.90 6.37 -2.27
C THR A 166 7.32 6.45 -2.83
N THR A 167 7.81 5.37 -3.43
CA THR A 167 9.11 5.36 -4.12
C THR A 167 9.10 6.32 -5.30
N LYS A 168 8.03 6.33 -6.10
CA LYS A 168 7.86 7.31 -7.18
C LYS A 168 7.77 8.74 -6.63
N ILE A 169 7.03 8.98 -5.53
CA ILE A 169 6.94 10.32 -4.91
C ILE A 169 8.31 10.81 -4.46
N ARG A 170 9.14 9.92 -3.92
CA ARG A 170 10.51 10.26 -3.51
C ARG A 170 11.41 10.59 -4.69
N LEU A 171 11.34 9.82 -5.77
CA LEU A 171 12.15 10.04 -6.98
C LEU A 171 11.70 11.30 -7.73
N GLU A 172 10.40 11.56 -7.75
CA GLU A 172 9.79 12.66 -8.48
C GLU A 172 8.77 13.41 -7.60
N PRO A 173 9.20 14.45 -6.87
CA PRO A 173 8.33 15.19 -5.94
C PRO A 173 7.15 15.91 -6.61
N THR A 174 7.19 16.14 -7.93
CA THR A 174 6.11 16.79 -8.70
C THR A 174 4.83 15.98 -8.72
N ILE A 175 4.88 14.67 -8.46
CA ILE A 175 3.69 13.81 -8.45
C ILE A 175 2.90 13.90 -7.14
N LEU A 176 3.52 14.44 -6.07
CA LEU A 176 2.91 14.53 -4.74
C LEU A 176 1.49 15.14 -4.74
N PRO A 177 1.19 16.24 -5.48
CA PRO A 177 -0.15 16.83 -5.50
C PRO A 177 -1.24 15.92 -6.07
N ALA A 178 -0.89 14.88 -6.85
CA ALA A 178 -1.86 13.90 -7.32
C ALA A 178 -2.34 12.96 -6.19
N TRP A 179 -1.52 12.78 -5.14
CA TRP A 179 -1.72 11.82 -4.05
C TRP A 179 -2.00 12.48 -2.69
N PHE A 180 -1.54 13.71 -2.52
CA PHE A 180 -1.73 14.54 -1.35
C PHE A 180 -2.59 15.75 -1.70
N LYS A 181 -3.81 15.77 -1.20
CA LYS A 181 -4.79 16.84 -1.45
C LYS A 181 -4.96 17.66 -0.19
N THR A 182 -4.13 18.68 0.00
CA THR A 182 -4.37 19.66 1.06
C THR A 182 -5.67 20.41 0.74
N GLN A 183 -6.71 20.23 1.55
CA GLN A 183 -7.89 21.06 1.43
C GLN A 183 -7.51 22.51 1.75
N THR A 184 -7.29 23.31 0.70
CA THR A 184 -7.21 24.76 0.87
C THR A 184 -8.55 25.21 1.46
N PRO A 185 -8.58 25.92 2.60
CA PRO A 185 -9.82 26.34 3.27
C PRO A 185 -10.63 27.41 2.50
N SER A 186 -10.44 27.56 1.18
CA SER A 186 -11.01 28.62 0.36
C SER A 186 -12.09 28.19 -0.64
N SER A 187 -12.51 26.91 -0.65
CA SER A 187 -13.47 26.41 -1.66
C SER A 187 -14.71 25.73 -1.07
N GLN A 188 -15.22 26.23 0.05
CA GLN A 188 -16.62 25.99 0.45
C GLN A 188 -17.38 27.31 0.36
N PRO A 189 -18.48 27.39 -0.43
CA PRO A 189 -19.40 28.51 -0.32
C PRO A 189 -19.95 28.52 1.09
N ARG A 190 -19.67 29.59 1.83
CA ARG A 190 -20.21 29.87 3.16
C ARG A 190 -21.74 29.88 3.09
N HIS A 191 -22.39 28.75 3.40
CA HIS A 191 -23.77 28.78 3.85
C HIS A 191 -23.78 29.04 5.35
N GLY A 192 -24.50 30.09 5.72
CA GLY A 192 -24.34 30.79 6.97
C GLY A 192 -24.88 30.06 8.21
N ARG A 193 -24.35 30.57 9.33
CA ARG A 193 -24.95 30.73 10.67
C ARG A 193 -24.58 29.70 11.74
N ALA A 194 -23.80 30.24 12.68
CA ALA A 194 -23.82 30.06 14.13
C ALA A 194 -23.38 28.70 14.70
N SER A 195 -22.16 28.63 15.24
CA SER A 195 -21.71 27.86 16.43
C SER A 195 -20.17 27.91 16.58
N SER A 196 -19.59 29.07 16.93
CA SER A 196 -18.14 29.34 16.85
C SER A 196 -17.29 28.88 18.05
N ILE A 197 -17.68 27.85 18.79
CA ILE A 197 -16.85 27.31 19.89
C ILE A 197 -16.70 25.78 19.82
N VAL A 198 -17.68 25.05 19.25
CA VAL A 198 -17.61 23.59 19.12
C VAL A 198 -16.69 23.15 17.96
N SER A 199 -16.52 23.99 16.94
CA SER A 199 -15.78 23.64 15.71
C SER A 199 -14.25 23.65 15.83
N ILE A 200 -13.68 24.06 16.98
CA ILE A 200 -12.21 24.08 17.17
C ILE A 200 -11.74 22.71 17.69
N HIS A 201 -12.53 22.06 18.55
CA HIS A 201 -12.19 20.74 19.07
C HIS A 201 -12.35 19.62 18.01
N GLU A 202 -13.27 19.75 17.05
CA GLU A 202 -13.36 18.80 15.93
C GLU A 202 -12.29 19.03 14.85
N LYS A 203 -11.70 20.22 14.75
CA LYS A 203 -10.52 20.47 13.89
C LYS A 203 -9.23 19.83 14.44
N PHE A 204 -9.24 19.42 15.71
CA PHE A 204 -8.20 18.60 16.33
C PHE A 204 -8.40 17.09 16.11
N ALA A 205 -9.51 16.66 15.52
CA ALA A 205 -9.75 15.24 15.27
C ALA A 205 -9.10 14.86 13.93
N GLY A 206 -8.00 14.09 13.97
CA GLY A 206 -7.20 13.61 12.83
C GLY A 206 -7.95 12.92 11.67
N ARG A 207 -9.28 12.80 11.71
CA ARG A 207 -10.14 12.35 10.61
C ARG A 207 -10.06 13.23 9.37
N THR A 208 -10.00 14.56 9.52
CA THR A 208 -9.91 15.46 8.35
C THR A 208 -8.55 15.35 7.67
N LYS A 209 -7.48 15.14 8.45
CA LYS A 209 -6.10 14.98 7.96
C LYS A 209 -5.88 13.65 7.25
N ARG A 210 -6.51 12.55 7.73
CA ARG A 210 -6.47 11.22 7.09
C ARG A 210 -6.93 11.20 5.64
N ALA A 211 -7.95 11.99 5.32
CA ALA A 211 -8.48 12.06 3.96
C ALA A 211 -7.54 12.78 2.98
N ASP A 212 -6.68 13.68 3.47
CA ASP A 212 -5.79 14.48 2.66
C ASP A 212 -4.59 13.67 2.14
N PHE A 213 -4.13 12.67 2.91
CA PHE A 213 -3.06 11.75 2.49
C PHE A 213 -3.34 10.28 2.88
N PRO A 214 -4.25 9.57 2.19
CA PRO A 214 -4.64 8.23 2.60
C PRO A 214 -3.50 7.19 2.52
N LEU A 215 -2.59 7.33 1.55
CA LEU A 215 -1.43 6.42 1.43
C LEU A 215 -0.56 6.39 2.70
N PHE A 216 -0.39 7.55 3.34
CA PHE A 216 0.36 7.64 4.59
C PHE A 216 -0.25 6.76 5.68
N TYR A 217 -1.58 6.85 5.86
CA TYR A 217 -2.26 6.09 6.90
C TYR A 217 -2.36 4.60 6.60
N ILE A 218 -2.49 4.24 5.32
CA ILE A 218 -2.42 2.84 4.91
C ILE A 218 -1.07 2.26 5.33
N LEU A 219 0.04 2.91 5.03
CA LEU A 219 1.36 2.41 5.45
C LEU A 219 1.50 2.42 6.98
N MET A 220 0.99 3.44 7.67
CA MET A 220 0.99 3.50 9.14
C MET A 220 0.30 2.28 9.78
N ASP A 221 -0.80 1.79 9.21
CA ASP A 221 -1.51 0.62 9.75
C ASP A 221 -0.67 -0.67 9.67
N TYR A 222 0.36 -0.71 8.82
CA TYR A 222 1.21 -1.89 8.62
C TYR A 222 2.60 -1.80 9.28
N ILE A 223 2.97 -0.71 9.97
CA ILE A 223 4.33 -0.55 10.57
C ILE A 223 4.68 -1.53 11.69
N HIS A 224 3.68 -2.18 12.28
CA HIS A 224 3.86 -3.17 13.33
C HIS A 224 4.01 -4.59 12.78
N HIS A 225 3.75 -4.80 11.49
CA HIS A 225 3.87 -6.12 10.88
C HIS A 225 5.35 -6.51 10.75
N GLU A 226 5.63 -7.79 10.88
CA GLU A 226 6.97 -8.34 10.67
C GLU A 226 7.17 -8.79 9.22
N GLY A 227 8.44 -8.91 8.82
CA GLY A 227 8.83 -9.28 7.46
C GLY A 227 8.51 -8.21 6.41
N LYS A 228 8.41 -8.66 5.16
CA LYS A 228 8.38 -7.78 3.97
C LYS A 228 7.27 -6.71 4.01
N VAL A 229 6.09 -7.06 4.54
CA VAL A 229 4.95 -6.12 4.60
C VAL A 229 5.29 -4.93 5.51
N GLY A 230 5.83 -5.20 6.70
CA GLY A 230 6.28 -4.15 7.61
C GLY A 230 7.46 -3.35 7.04
N ASP A 231 8.39 -4.01 6.35
CA ASP A 231 9.55 -3.34 5.75
C ASP A 231 9.13 -2.36 4.64
N PHE A 232 8.19 -2.76 3.77
CA PHE A 232 7.60 -1.87 2.77
C PHE A 232 6.87 -0.69 3.42
N ALA A 233 6.10 -0.94 4.47
CA ALA A 233 5.38 0.09 5.21
C ALA A 233 6.32 1.14 5.84
N ARG A 234 7.31 0.68 6.60
CA ARG A 234 8.32 1.52 7.26
C ARG A 234 9.12 2.32 6.23
N THR A 235 9.64 1.66 5.20
CA THR A 235 10.44 2.33 4.16
C THR A 235 9.61 3.34 3.37
N GLY A 236 8.36 3.01 3.03
CA GLY A 236 7.46 3.94 2.34
C GLY A 236 7.14 5.19 3.16
N LEU A 237 6.96 5.04 4.48
CA LEU A 237 6.78 6.19 5.37
C LEU A 237 8.05 7.03 5.50
N LEU A 238 9.22 6.41 5.59
CA LEU A 238 10.50 7.12 5.56
C LEU A 238 10.63 7.98 4.30
N TYR A 239 10.21 7.45 3.15
CA TYR A 239 10.21 8.18 1.88
C TYR A 239 9.25 9.38 1.88
N ILE A 240 8.06 9.24 2.45
CA ILE A 240 7.12 10.37 2.60
C ILE A 240 7.70 11.44 3.54
N ILE A 241 8.27 11.04 4.67
CA ILE A 241 8.83 11.96 5.67
C ILE A 241 10.09 12.66 5.13
N GLU A 242 10.93 11.96 4.35
CA GLU A 242 12.04 12.57 3.63
C GLU A 242 11.54 13.61 2.59
N ALA A 243 10.43 13.31 1.90
CA ALA A 243 9.84 14.23 0.93
C ALA A 243 9.30 15.53 1.58
N ALA A 244 8.97 15.50 2.87
CA ALA A 244 8.46 16.67 3.60
C ALA A 244 9.40 17.87 3.55
N SER A 245 10.72 17.67 3.53
CA SER A 245 11.68 18.79 3.43
C SER A 245 11.64 19.55 2.10
N HIS A 246 10.95 19.00 1.10
CA HIS A 246 10.81 19.59 -0.23
C HIS A 246 9.39 20.15 -0.45
N SER A 247 8.50 20.05 0.54
CA SER A 247 7.09 20.48 0.43
C SER A 247 6.59 21.03 1.77
N GLU A 248 6.51 22.35 1.88
CA GLU A 248 5.99 23.06 3.06
C GLU A 248 4.58 22.57 3.44
N ALA A 249 3.72 22.31 2.44
CA ALA A 249 2.38 21.79 2.68
C ALA A 249 2.38 20.39 3.32
N LEU A 250 3.33 19.52 2.92
CA LEU A 250 3.47 18.19 3.50
C LEU A 250 4.13 18.25 4.88
N GLU A 251 5.16 19.08 5.06
CA GLU A 251 5.80 19.35 6.34
C GLU A 251 4.77 19.81 7.38
N GLN A 252 4.01 20.85 7.05
CA GLN A 252 2.98 21.38 7.92
C GLN A 252 1.91 20.32 8.23
N TRP A 253 1.47 19.56 7.22
CA TRP A 253 0.50 18.49 7.42
C TRP A 253 1.02 17.38 8.34
N ILE A 254 2.30 16.98 8.22
CA ILE A 254 2.92 15.97 9.10
C ILE A 254 2.99 16.49 10.54
N VAL A 255 3.47 17.72 10.76
CA VAL A 255 3.53 18.36 12.08
C VAL A 255 2.15 18.39 12.74
N GLU A 256 1.14 18.66 11.93
CA GLU A 256 -0.25 18.75 12.33
C GLU A 256 -0.95 17.38 12.48
N SER A 257 -0.37 16.30 11.98
CA SER A 257 -0.97 14.96 11.98
C SER A 257 -0.90 14.29 13.36
N ASP A 258 -1.63 13.18 13.51
CA ASP A 258 -1.52 12.28 14.67
C ASP A 258 -0.29 11.34 14.58
N LEU A 259 0.64 11.54 13.65
CA LEU A 259 1.83 10.70 13.48
C LEU A 259 2.61 10.53 14.79
N SER A 260 3.03 11.64 15.40
CA SER A 260 3.86 11.63 16.59
C SER A 260 3.16 10.93 17.76
N THR A 261 1.85 11.15 17.90
CA THR A 261 1.01 10.47 18.88
C THR A 261 0.90 8.97 18.59
N LEU A 262 0.58 8.57 17.36
CA LEU A 262 0.44 7.17 16.96
C LEU A 262 1.74 6.39 17.15
N MET A 263 2.86 6.97 16.74
CA MET A 263 4.17 6.35 16.93
C MET A 263 4.52 6.22 18.41
N ALA A 264 4.20 7.22 19.25
CA ALA A 264 4.63 7.22 20.66
C ALA A 264 3.78 6.27 21.49
N THR A 265 2.46 6.28 21.23
CA THR A 265 1.52 5.33 21.83
C THR A 265 1.78 3.91 21.36
N GLY A 266 2.13 3.70 20.08
CA GLY A 266 2.54 2.40 19.55
C GLY A 266 3.77 1.84 20.26
N LEU A 267 4.81 2.66 20.44
CA LEU A 267 5.99 2.27 21.21
C LEU A 267 5.66 1.97 22.68
N GLY A 268 4.82 2.79 23.31
CA GLY A 268 4.35 2.57 24.68
C GLY A 268 3.57 1.28 24.87
N ALA A 269 2.73 0.92 23.89
CA ALA A 269 1.98 -0.33 23.88
C ALA A 269 2.93 -1.54 23.77
N LEU A 270 3.90 -1.49 22.85
CA LEU A 270 4.91 -2.54 22.70
C LEU A 270 5.80 -2.65 23.96
N TYR A 271 6.22 -1.53 24.53
CA TYR A 271 6.96 -1.52 25.80
C TYR A 271 6.17 -2.16 26.93
N SER A 272 4.86 -1.92 27.00
CA SER A 272 3.98 -2.49 28.02
C SER A 272 3.80 -4.02 27.89
N GLN A 273 4.09 -4.59 26.71
CA GLN A 273 4.11 -6.04 26.49
C GLN A 273 5.41 -6.69 26.98
N LEU A 274 6.47 -5.90 27.18
CA LEU A 274 7.71 -6.40 27.77
C LEU A 274 7.48 -6.75 29.25
N SER A 275 8.09 -7.84 29.70
CA SER A 275 7.90 -8.33 31.07
C SER A 275 8.51 -7.35 32.08
N ARG A 276 7.71 -6.95 33.08
CA ARG A 276 8.20 -6.09 34.18
C ARG A 276 9.11 -6.84 35.17
N LYS A 277 9.10 -8.17 35.12
CA LYS A 277 9.86 -9.09 35.96
C LYS A 277 10.58 -10.10 35.07
N LEU A 278 11.60 -9.63 34.38
CA LEU A 278 12.47 -10.44 33.56
C LEU A 278 13.53 -11.12 34.43
N VAL A 279 13.70 -12.42 34.28
CA VAL A 279 14.89 -13.11 34.78
C VAL A 279 15.79 -13.44 33.60
N ILE A 280 17.06 -13.01 33.72
CA ILE A 280 18.08 -13.33 32.75
C ILE A 280 18.45 -14.80 32.94
N ASP A 281 18.14 -15.59 31.93
CA ASP A 281 18.48 -17.00 31.84
C ASP A 281 19.45 -17.23 30.68
N HIS A 282 20.08 -18.40 30.67
CA HIS A 282 21.04 -18.80 29.65
C HIS A 282 20.57 -20.07 28.96
N LEU A 283 20.87 -20.20 27.67
CA LEU A 283 20.57 -21.43 26.94
C LEU A 283 21.41 -22.59 27.52
N PRO A 284 20.86 -23.81 27.64
CA PRO A 284 21.58 -24.95 28.20
C PRO A 284 22.88 -25.29 27.46
N HIS A 285 22.98 -24.92 26.19
CA HIS A 285 24.11 -25.22 25.31
C HIS A 285 25.12 -24.07 25.16
N ASP A 286 24.85 -22.90 25.77
CA ASP A 286 25.70 -21.71 25.68
C ASP A 286 25.83 -21.02 27.05
N LEU A 287 26.11 -21.84 28.06
CA LEU A 287 26.27 -21.36 29.43
C LEU A 287 27.69 -20.79 29.61
N PRO A 288 27.84 -19.53 30.04
CA PRO A 288 29.15 -18.95 30.33
C PRO A 288 29.97 -19.85 31.26
N PRO A 289 31.29 -20.04 31.05
CA PRO A 289 32.11 -20.95 31.84
C PRO A 289 32.05 -20.71 33.35
N ILE A 290 31.88 -19.45 33.77
CA ILE A 290 31.76 -19.07 35.18
C ILE A 290 30.47 -19.58 35.82
N LEU A 291 29.37 -19.64 35.06
CA LEU A 291 28.10 -20.19 35.51
C LEU A 291 28.10 -21.71 35.44
N ALA A 292 28.78 -22.29 34.45
CA ALA A 292 28.83 -23.74 34.24
C ALA A 292 29.60 -24.45 35.37
N LEU A 293 30.55 -23.75 35.98
CA LEU A 293 31.33 -24.22 37.13
C LEU A 293 30.73 -23.84 38.48
N SER A 294 29.56 -23.17 38.49
CA SER A 294 28.85 -22.76 39.70
C SER A 294 27.66 -23.68 40.00
N ASP A 295 26.98 -23.46 41.13
CA ASP A 295 25.72 -24.09 41.52
C ASP A 295 24.50 -23.50 40.77
N TYR A 296 24.71 -22.95 39.56
CA TYR A 296 23.67 -22.35 38.73
C TYR A 296 22.54 -23.36 38.45
N GLN A 297 21.32 -22.92 38.72
CA GLN A 297 20.09 -23.63 38.37
C GLN A 297 19.25 -22.71 37.48
N HIS A 298 18.67 -23.27 36.41
CA HIS A 298 17.76 -22.50 35.58
C HIS A 298 16.59 -21.98 36.42
N PRO A 299 16.26 -20.69 36.32
CA PRO A 299 15.16 -20.11 37.08
C PRO A 299 13.84 -20.79 36.71
N SER A 300 13.04 -21.14 37.72
CA SER A 300 11.70 -21.65 37.50
C SER A 300 10.79 -20.52 37.00
N SER A 301 10.32 -20.63 35.76
CA SER A 301 9.34 -19.69 35.20
C SER A 301 8.01 -19.83 35.95
N ASN A 302 7.55 -18.73 36.57
CA ASN A 302 6.21 -18.62 37.14
C ASN A 302 5.37 -17.66 36.28
N TYR A 303 4.04 -17.63 36.46
CA TYR A 303 3.14 -16.73 35.71
C TYR A 303 3.54 -15.23 35.75
N GLU A 304 4.28 -14.80 36.77
CA GLU A 304 4.79 -13.43 36.88
C GLU A 304 6.25 -13.24 36.45
N VAL A 305 7.04 -14.32 36.32
CA VAL A 305 8.49 -14.27 36.11
C VAL A 305 8.81 -14.98 34.81
N ILE A 306 9.14 -14.19 33.80
CA ILE A 306 9.39 -14.67 32.44
C ILE A 306 10.91 -14.74 32.23
N SER A 307 11.37 -15.89 31.72
CA SER A 307 12.77 -16.09 31.34
C SER A 307 13.10 -15.29 30.07
N SER A 308 14.28 -14.68 30.03
CA SER A 308 14.78 -13.98 28.83
C SER A 308 14.91 -14.89 27.63
N CYS A 309 15.04 -16.21 27.81
CA CYS A 309 15.11 -17.16 26.71
C CYS A 309 13.73 -17.64 26.21
N SER A 310 12.63 -17.17 26.80
CA SER A 310 11.29 -17.56 26.33
C SER A 310 11.02 -17.00 24.92
N PRO A 311 10.46 -17.83 24.01
CA PRO A 311 10.22 -17.41 22.64
C PRO A 311 9.20 -16.26 22.56
N GLU A 312 8.23 -16.21 23.47
CA GLU A 312 7.23 -15.14 23.53
C GLU A 312 7.89 -13.79 23.90
N PHE A 313 8.78 -13.77 24.89
CA PHE A 313 9.50 -12.55 25.27
C PHE A 313 10.44 -12.09 24.15
N GLN A 314 11.17 -13.01 23.53
CA GLN A 314 12.08 -12.69 22.42
C GLN A 314 11.32 -12.08 21.23
N SER A 315 10.16 -12.63 20.88
CA SER A 315 9.29 -12.04 19.85
C SER A 315 8.83 -10.63 20.22
N HIS A 316 8.29 -10.42 21.43
CA HIS A 316 7.88 -9.07 21.86
C HIS A 316 9.06 -8.07 21.89
N LEU A 317 10.23 -8.51 22.33
CA LEU A 317 11.44 -7.69 22.35
C LEU A 317 11.90 -7.33 20.93
N GLU A 318 11.88 -8.28 20.00
CA GLU A 318 12.22 -8.05 18.60
C GLU A 318 11.26 -7.04 17.95
N THR A 319 9.95 -7.20 18.14
CA THR A 319 8.95 -6.24 17.64
C THR A 319 9.16 -4.85 18.24
N PHE A 320 9.42 -4.75 19.55
CA PHE A 320 9.71 -3.47 20.22
C PHE A 320 10.96 -2.79 19.65
N LEU A 321 12.07 -3.54 19.50
CA LEU A 321 13.32 -3.02 18.96
C LEU A 321 13.17 -2.60 17.50
N SER A 322 12.44 -3.36 16.68
CA SER A 322 12.13 -3.00 15.29
C SER A 322 11.37 -1.67 15.21
N HIS A 323 10.40 -1.45 16.10
CA HIS A 323 9.64 -0.20 16.15
C HIS A 323 10.51 0.97 16.64
N LEU A 324 11.41 0.74 17.59
CA LEU A 324 12.36 1.74 18.08
C LEU A 324 13.40 2.12 17.00
N LEU A 325 13.88 1.16 16.22
CA LEU A 325 14.74 1.39 15.07
C LEU A 325 14.03 2.23 14.01
N PHE A 326 12.76 1.92 13.71
CA PHE A 326 11.96 2.74 12.80
C PHE A 326 11.84 4.19 13.28
N TRP A 327 11.59 4.41 14.57
CA TRP A 327 11.62 5.74 15.19
C TRP A 327 12.95 6.47 14.96
N GLN A 328 14.06 5.78 15.21
CA GLN A 328 15.40 6.32 14.99
C GLN A 328 15.62 6.67 13.52
N ASP A 329 15.20 5.80 12.60
CA ASP A 329 15.32 6.03 11.17
C ASP A 329 14.50 7.23 10.72
N VAL A 330 13.28 7.40 11.24
CA VAL A 330 12.44 8.58 10.96
C VAL A 330 13.17 9.86 11.37
N LEU A 331 13.76 9.90 12.57
CA LEU A 331 14.49 11.08 13.05
C LEU A 331 15.78 11.34 12.26
N ASN A 332 16.46 10.29 11.80
CA ASN A 332 17.68 10.39 11.00
C ASN A 332 17.39 10.86 9.56
N HIS A 333 16.35 10.32 8.92
CA HIS A 333 16.02 10.59 7.52
C HIS A 333 15.19 11.85 7.32
N CYS A 334 14.42 12.27 8.33
CA CYS A 334 13.74 13.55 8.28
C CYS A 334 14.78 14.67 8.13
N ARG A 335 14.57 15.63 7.25
CA ARG A 335 15.41 16.83 7.13
C ARG A 335 14.73 18.09 7.66
N SER A 336 13.41 18.03 7.84
CA SER A 336 12.64 19.10 8.48
C SER A 336 12.97 19.18 9.97
N VAL A 337 13.31 20.38 10.43
CA VAL A 337 13.56 20.64 11.86
C VAL A 337 12.24 20.63 12.63
N GLU A 338 11.16 21.16 12.05
CA GLU A 338 9.85 21.25 12.71
C GLU A 338 9.26 19.87 12.97
N VAL A 339 9.31 18.98 11.97
CA VAL A 339 8.85 17.59 12.12
C VAL A 339 9.67 16.86 13.18
N LYS A 340 11.00 17.00 13.18
CA LYS A 340 11.86 16.39 14.21
C LYS A 340 11.53 16.87 15.62
N THR A 341 11.42 18.18 15.81
CA THR A 341 11.10 18.76 17.12
C THR A 341 9.75 18.25 17.60
N THR A 342 8.73 18.26 16.73
CA THR A 342 7.39 17.76 17.06
C THR A 342 7.40 16.28 17.46
N LEU A 343 8.14 15.44 16.72
CA LEU A 343 8.30 14.02 17.03
C LEU A 343 9.00 13.80 18.39
N LEU A 344 10.08 14.53 18.66
CA LEU A 344 10.85 14.43 19.90
C LEU A 344 10.06 14.92 21.12
N GLU A 345 9.30 16.01 20.98
CA GLU A 345 8.44 16.52 22.05
C GLU A 345 7.37 15.50 22.44
N HIS A 346 6.69 14.91 21.44
CA HIS A 346 5.69 13.87 21.70
C HIS A 346 6.32 12.60 22.27
N PHE A 347 7.51 12.21 21.81
CA PHE A 347 8.26 11.10 22.39
C PHE A 347 8.58 11.36 23.86
N GLN A 348 9.06 12.55 24.19
CA GLN A 348 9.37 12.92 25.58
C GLN A 348 8.11 12.92 26.45
N VAL A 349 7.02 13.54 26.00
CA VAL A 349 5.80 13.69 26.82
C VAL A 349 5.03 12.37 26.92
N ILE A 350 4.81 11.67 25.82
CA ILE A 350 3.94 10.49 25.77
C ILE A 350 4.70 9.22 26.16
N PHE A 351 5.97 9.06 25.77
CA PHE A 351 6.71 7.85 26.07
C PHE A 351 7.57 8.01 27.32
N LEU A 352 8.46 9.01 27.39
CA LEU A 352 9.39 9.12 28.51
C LEU A 352 8.75 9.56 29.82
N GLN A 353 7.78 10.48 29.80
CA GLN A 353 7.18 11.01 31.04
C GLN A 353 5.98 10.22 31.54
N GLN A 354 5.23 9.56 30.65
CA GLN A 354 4.02 8.82 31.03
C GLN A 354 4.27 7.33 31.27
N LEU A 355 5.29 6.74 30.63
CA LEU A 355 5.53 5.29 30.66
C LEU A 355 6.80 4.87 31.40
N LEU A 356 7.85 5.70 31.41
CA LEU A 356 9.09 5.51 32.19
C LEU A 356 9.07 6.41 33.42
#